data_AF-A0A146LIL6-F1
#
_entry.id   AF-A0A146LIL6-F1
#
_cell.length_a   1.000
_cell.length_b   1.000
_cell.length_c   1.000
_cell.angle_alpha   90.00
_cell.angle_beta   90.00
_cell.angle_gamma   90.00
#
_symmetry.space_group_name_H-M   'P 1'
#
loop_
_entity.id
_entity.type
_entity.pdbx_description
1 polymer ?
#
loop_
_entity_poly.entity_id
_entity_poly.type
_entity_poly.pdbx_seq_one_letter_code
_entity_poly.pdbx_strand_id
1 'polypeptide(L)'
;MVNWVPLSEETYWKFNFDGVYVNGQQIKASSAIADTGTSLIIGPTKDVDSIAAELKARYIDPGLYVVEESRISSLPNMTFSINGKNYTLSPEQYIPIRQQGFGMVGIQGADMDFWILGDVFLSNYYTIFHVERQAVGFADLPASMVNLPTTPKTTTPNPDSSITDNPNGASSVIWSSSTLLVAIAIASFQLSF
;
A
#
# COMPACT_ATOMS: atom_id res chain seq x y z
N MET A 1 17.47 4.16 -10.50
CA MET A 1 17.69 5.61 -10.27
C MET A 1 16.58 6.11 -9.35
N VAL A 2 16.89 6.93 -8.34
CA VAL A 2 15.89 7.47 -7.40
C VAL A 2 15.19 8.68 -8.02
N ASN A 3 13.85 8.70 -7.97
CA ASN A 3 13.04 9.86 -8.27
C ASN A 3 12.78 10.64 -6.98
N TRP A 4 13.37 11.82 -6.84
CA TRP A 4 13.17 12.68 -5.68
C TRP A 4 11.97 13.59 -5.88
N VAL A 5 11.07 13.59 -4.91
CA VAL A 5 9.82 14.34 -4.92
C VAL A 5 9.83 15.30 -3.71
N PRO A 6 9.88 16.62 -3.93
CA PRO A 6 9.85 17.60 -2.86
C PRO A 6 8.55 17.49 -2.05
N LEU A 7 8.66 17.72 -0.74
CA LEU A 7 7.50 17.82 0.13
C LEU A 7 6.72 19.10 -0.18
N SER A 8 5.39 18.99 -0.15
CA SER A 8 4.47 20.14 -0.25
C SER A 8 4.06 20.66 1.14
N GLU A 9 4.24 19.85 2.19
CA GLU A 9 3.97 20.17 3.58
C GLU A 9 4.93 19.34 4.44
N GLU A 10 5.61 19.95 5.42
CA GLU A 10 6.68 19.27 6.17
C GLU A 10 6.20 18.49 7.39
N THR A 11 4.99 18.79 7.89
CA THR A 11 4.40 18.09 9.05
C THR A 11 4.16 16.61 8.75
N TYR A 12 3.99 16.26 7.48
CA TYR A 12 3.84 14.90 6.98
C TYR A 12 4.82 14.66 5.83
N TRP A 13 5.04 13.40 5.42
CA TRP A 13 5.74 13.10 4.16
C TRP A 13 4.83 13.32 2.95
N LYS A 14 4.21 14.50 2.88
CA LYS A 14 3.21 14.90 1.90
C LYS A 14 3.87 15.55 0.69
N PHE A 15 3.45 15.15 -0.50
CA PHE A 15 4.00 15.63 -1.76
C PHE A 15 2.90 15.78 -2.82
N ASN A 16 3.21 16.51 -3.90
CA ASN A 16 2.29 16.64 -5.03
C ASN A 16 2.14 15.30 -5.75
N PHE A 17 0.89 14.88 -5.98
CA PHE A 17 0.57 13.60 -6.57
C PHE A 17 -0.31 13.79 -7.81
N ASP A 18 0.17 13.33 -8.96
CA ASP A 18 -0.49 13.60 -10.25
C ASP A 18 -1.79 12.79 -10.40
N GLY A 19 -1.83 11.60 -9.80
CA GLY A 19 -3.02 10.77 -9.70
C GLY A 19 -2.79 9.30 -10.06
N VAL A 20 -3.90 8.59 -10.26
CA VAL A 20 -3.93 7.15 -10.51
C VAL A 20 -4.53 6.89 -11.89
N TYR A 21 -3.93 5.99 -12.65
CA TYR A 21 -4.46 5.46 -13.88
C TYR A 21 -4.94 4.02 -13.67
N VAL A 22 -6.16 3.74 -14.07
CA VAL A 22 -6.73 2.39 -14.13
C VAL A 22 -7.39 2.24 -15.49
N ASN A 23 -7.07 1.16 -16.21
CA ASN A 23 -7.67 0.88 -17.53
C ASN A 23 -7.54 2.05 -18.54
N GLY A 24 -6.46 2.83 -18.46
CA GLY A 24 -6.22 4.00 -19.30
C GLY A 24 -6.97 5.27 -18.89
N GLN A 25 -7.86 5.21 -17.90
CA GLN A 25 -8.54 6.37 -17.34
C GLN A 25 -7.71 6.98 -16.20
N GLN A 26 -7.47 8.30 -16.27
CA GLN A 26 -6.82 9.03 -15.18
C GLN A 26 -7.83 9.55 -14.18
N ILE A 27 -7.58 9.26 -12.91
CA ILE A 27 -8.18 9.90 -11.75
C ILE A 27 -7.13 10.88 -11.23
N LYS A 28 -7.39 12.17 -11.40
CA LYS A 28 -6.47 13.23 -10.98
C LYS A 28 -6.46 13.36 -9.47
N ALA A 29 -5.27 13.52 -8.90
CA ALA A 29 -5.09 13.86 -7.50
C ALA A 29 -4.39 15.21 -7.36
N SER A 30 -4.25 15.68 -6.13
CA SER A 30 -3.48 16.90 -5.81
C SER A 30 -2.28 16.58 -4.93
N SER A 31 -2.47 15.74 -3.90
CA SER A 31 -1.40 15.37 -2.98
C SER A 31 -1.55 13.96 -2.45
N ALA A 32 -0.43 13.41 -1.99
CA ALA A 32 -0.36 12.15 -1.29
C ALA A 32 0.65 12.20 -0.14
N ILE A 33 0.46 11.35 0.87
CA ILE A 33 1.42 11.10 1.95
C ILE A 33 2.02 9.71 1.74
N ALA A 34 3.34 9.58 1.82
CA ALA A 34 3.98 8.27 1.97
C ALA A 34 3.97 7.89 3.45
N ASP A 35 3.25 6.82 3.81
CA ASP A 35 2.97 6.50 5.21
C ASP A 35 3.17 5.02 5.53
N THR A 36 4.26 4.70 6.22
CA THR A 36 4.56 3.33 6.69
C THR A 36 3.66 2.88 7.85
N GLY A 37 2.85 3.77 8.43
CA GLY A 37 1.87 3.43 9.45
C GLY A 37 0.57 2.86 8.86
N THR A 38 0.33 3.05 7.57
CA THR A 38 -0.92 2.65 6.92
C THR A 38 -0.71 1.40 6.06
N SER A 39 -1.51 0.35 6.27
CA SER A 39 -1.39 -0.89 5.49
C SER A 39 -1.90 -0.75 4.05
N LEU A 40 -3.00 -0.03 3.83
CA LEU A 40 -3.68 0.09 2.53
C LEU A 40 -3.27 1.36 1.78
N ILE A 41 -3.70 1.49 0.54
CA ILE A 41 -3.75 2.79 -0.14
C ILE A 41 -5.08 3.44 0.22
N ILE A 42 -5.08 4.64 0.79
CA ILE A 42 -6.31 5.35 1.15
C ILE A 42 -6.46 6.54 0.22
N GLY A 43 -7.67 6.78 -0.28
CA GLY A 43 -7.96 7.93 -1.13
C GLY A 43 -9.38 8.47 -0.94
N PRO A 44 -9.72 9.60 -1.57
CA PRO A 44 -11.06 10.15 -1.54
C PRO A 44 -12.10 9.11 -1.98
N THR A 45 -13.20 8.97 -1.25
CA THR A 45 -14.24 7.95 -1.52
C THR A 45 -14.66 7.93 -2.99
N LYS A 46 -14.92 9.10 -3.59
CA LYS A 46 -15.35 9.19 -4.99
C LYS A 46 -14.32 8.59 -5.97
N ASP A 47 -13.05 8.80 -5.71
CA ASP A 47 -11.96 8.33 -6.56
C ASP A 47 -11.80 6.82 -6.41
N VAL A 48 -11.82 6.32 -5.17
CA VAL A 48 -11.74 4.89 -4.87
C VAL A 48 -12.93 4.12 -5.43
N ASP A 49 -14.15 4.68 -5.31
CA ASP A 49 -15.36 4.09 -5.89
C ASP A 49 -15.26 4.00 -7.42
N SER A 50 -14.65 4.99 -8.06
CA SER A 50 -14.41 4.98 -9.51
C SER A 50 -13.43 3.86 -9.89
N ILE A 51 -12.36 3.66 -9.13
CA ILE A 51 -11.44 2.53 -9.31
C ILE A 51 -12.17 1.21 -9.12
N ALA A 52 -12.94 1.07 -8.03
CA ALA A 52 -13.68 -0.15 -7.74
C ALA A 52 -14.68 -0.50 -8.85
N ALA A 53 -15.33 0.49 -9.45
CA ALA A 53 -16.21 0.32 -10.60
C ALA A 53 -15.47 -0.22 -11.83
N GLU A 54 -14.29 0.32 -12.17
CA GLU A 54 -13.45 -0.18 -13.25
C GLU A 54 -13.01 -1.64 -13.03
N LEU A 55 -12.73 -2.01 -11.78
CA LEU A 55 -12.39 -3.38 -11.41
C LEU A 55 -13.61 -4.31 -11.34
N LYS A 56 -14.83 -3.77 -11.45
CA LYS A 56 -16.09 -4.47 -11.16
C LYS A 56 -16.00 -5.20 -9.81
N ALA A 57 -15.49 -4.48 -8.81
CA ALA A 57 -15.32 -4.97 -7.45
C ALA A 57 -16.62 -4.80 -6.67
N ARG A 58 -16.84 -5.68 -5.68
CA ARG A 58 -18.00 -5.68 -4.81
C ARG A 58 -17.66 -4.98 -3.50
N TYR A 59 -18.46 -3.99 -3.12
CA TYR A 59 -18.37 -3.34 -1.82
C TYR A 59 -18.67 -4.33 -0.68
N ILE A 60 -17.88 -4.27 0.40
CA ILE A 60 -18.04 -5.17 1.56
C ILE A 60 -18.13 -4.46 2.91
N ASP A 61 -17.53 -3.29 3.04
CA ASP A 61 -17.42 -2.51 4.28
C ASP A 61 -17.07 -1.05 3.90
N PRO A 62 -17.19 -0.02 4.77
CA PRO A 62 -16.88 1.38 4.44
C PRO A 62 -15.56 1.59 3.69
N GLY A 63 -15.71 1.87 2.40
CA GLY A 63 -14.61 2.11 1.47
C GLY A 63 -13.83 0.87 1.04
N LEU A 64 -14.20 -0.33 1.47
CA LEU A 64 -13.50 -1.59 1.19
C LEU A 64 -14.23 -2.45 0.16
N TYR A 65 -13.44 -3.07 -0.71
CA TYR A 65 -13.91 -3.78 -1.89
C TYR A 65 -13.23 -5.14 -2.06
N VAL A 66 -13.94 -6.08 -2.68
CA VAL A 66 -13.41 -7.40 -3.06
C VAL A 66 -13.68 -7.75 -4.50
N VAL A 67 -12.84 -8.58 -5.08
CA VAL A 67 -13.02 -9.22 -6.40
C VAL A 67 -13.01 -10.73 -6.25
N GLU A 68 -13.58 -11.45 -7.21
CA GLU A 68 -13.43 -12.91 -7.26
C GLU A 68 -11.98 -13.28 -7.58
N GLU A 69 -11.44 -14.27 -6.88
CA GLU A 69 -10.04 -14.67 -7.02
C GLU A 69 -9.71 -15.17 -8.43
N SER A 70 -10.65 -15.83 -9.09
CA SER A 70 -10.55 -16.30 -10.48
C SER A 70 -10.35 -15.18 -11.51
N ARG A 71 -10.68 -13.94 -11.16
CA ARG A 71 -10.59 -12.76 -12.04
C ARG A 71 -9.29 -11.99 -11.88
N ILE A 72 -8.53 -12.21 -10.80
CA ILE A 72 -7.38 -11.37 -10.41
C ILE A 72 -6.39 -11.20 -11.56
N SER A 73 -5.95 -12.29 -12.19
CA SER A 73 -4.97 -12.27 -13.28
C SER A 73 -5.43 -11.55 -14.56
N SER A 74 -6.73 -11.24 -14.66
CA SER A 74 -7.33 -10.52 -15.79
C SER A 74 -7.62 -9.04 -15.50
N LEU A 75 -7.41 -8.59 -14.26
CA LEU A 75 -7.66 -7.20 -13.89
C LEU A 75 -6.58 -6.28 -14.50
N PRO A 76 -6.92 -5.00 -14.75
CA PRO A 76 -5.94 -4.04 -15.26
C PRO A 76 -4.88 -3.72 -14.20
N ASN A 77 -3.71 -3.30 -14.65
CA ASN A 77 -2.72 -2.70 -13.77
C ASN A 77 -3.23 -1.35 -13.23
N MET A 78 -2.76 -0.98 -12.03
CA MET A 78 -2.99 0.34 -11.42
C MET A 78 -1.68 1.12 -11.45
N THR A 79 -1.67 2.28 -12.10
CA THR A 79 -0.46 3.11 -12.27
C THR A 79 -0.58 4.42 -11.51
N PHE A 80 0.31 4.64 -10.56
CA PHE A 80 0.44 5.87 -9.79
C PHE A 80 1.44 6.78 -10.49
N SER A 81 1.04 8.00 -10.81
CA SER A 81 1.93 8.97 -11.45
C SER A 81 2.38 10.00 -10.42
N ILE A 82 3.70 10.07 -10.23
CA ILE A 82 4.33 10.90 -9.21
C ILE A 82 5.47 11.67 -9.86
N ASN A 83 5.33 12.99 -9.94
CA ASN A 83 6.30 13.89 -10.56
C ASN A 83 6.61 13.46 -12.02
N GLY A 84 5.57 13.08 -12.77
CA GLY A 84 5.67 12.61 -14.15
C GLY A 84 6.31 11.22 -14.33
N LYS A 85 6.71 10.52 -13.26
CA LYS A 85 7.15 9.12 -13.33
C LYS A 85 6.00 8.19 -12.92
N ASN A 86 5.86 7.10 -13.68
CA ASN A 86 4.84 6.09 -13.44
C ASN A 86 5.35 4.94 -12.56
N TYR A 87 4.51 4.54 -11.61
CA TYR A 87 4.70 3.44 -10.67
C TYR A 87 3.50 2.50 -10.80
N THR A 88 3.70 1.35 -11.44
CA THR A 88 2.62 0.43 -11.80
C THR A 88 2.59 -0.80 -10.88
N LEU A 89 1.43 -1.03 -10.25
CA LEU A 89 1.12 -2.26 -9.51
C LEU A 89 0.31 -3.22 -10.41
N SER A 90 0.73 -4.49 -10.44
CA SER A 90 -0.05 -5.58 -11.00
C SER A 90 -1.23 -5.95 -10.10
N PRO A 91 -2.23 -6.69 -10.61
CA PRO A 91 -3.34 -7.20 -9.80
C PRO A 91 -2.92 -7.95 -8.55
N GLU A 92 -1.83 -8.71 -8.61
CA GLU A 92 -1.30 -9.44 -7.47
C GLU A 92 -0.74 -8.51 -6.41
N GLN A 93 -0.18 -7.36 -6.80
CA GLN A 93 0.45 -6.40 -5.90
C GLN A 93 -0.58 -5.53 -5.18
N TYR A 94 -1.66 -5.13 -5.85
CA TYR A 94 -2.74 -4.35 -5.22
C TYR A 94 -3.85 -5.22 -4.60
N ILE A 95 -3.74 -6.55 -4.61
CA ILE A 95 -4.67 -7.49 -3.92
C ILE A 95 -3.87 -8.33 -2.92
N PRO A 96 -3.52 -7.75 -1.75
CA PRO A 96 -2.57 -8.36 -0.82
C PRO A 96 -3.15 -9.54 -0.04
N ILE A 97 -4.48 -9.61 0.10
CA ILE A 97 -5.17 -10.62 0.91
C ILE A 97 -6.18 -11.36 0.05
N ARG A 98 -6.12 -12.70 0.11
CA ARG A 98 -7.04 -13.61 -0.59
C ARG A 98 -7.58 -14.63 0.39
N GLN A 99 -8.89 -14.78 0.45
CA GLN A 99 -9.55 -15.70 1.36
C GLN A 99 -10.93 -16.09 0.81
N GLN A 100 -11.31 -17.35 1.01
CA GLN A 100 -12.66 -17.84 0.67
C GLN A 100 -13.10 -17.56 -0.79
N GLY A 101 -12.16 -17.58 -1.74
CA GLY A 101 -12.42 -17.34 -3.16
C GLY A 101 -12.54 -15.86 -3.55
N PHE A 102 -12.24 -14.94 -2.63
CA PHE A 102 -12.23 -13.50 -2.88
C PHE A 102 -10.85 -12.90 -2.59
N GLY A 103 -10.47 -11.88 -3.35
CA GLY A 103 -9.32 -11.02 -3.09
C GLY A 103 -9.78 -9.64 -2.63
N MET A 104 -9.23 -9.13 -1.53
CA MET A 104 -9.48 -7.77 -1.06
C MET A 104 -8.66 -6.79 -1.90
N VAL A 105 -9.32 -5.80 -2.49
CA VAL A 105 -8.62 -4.72 -3.20
C VAL A 105 -7.92 -3.86 -2.14
N GLY A 106 -6.61 -3.70 -2.26
CA GLY A 106 -5.74 -3.00 -1.31
C GLY A 106 -5.89 -1.48 -1.28
N ILE A 107 -7.08 -0.98 -1.62
CA ILE A 107 -7.45 0.44 -1.59
C ILE A 107 -8.65 0.64 -0.66
N GLN A 108 -8.72 1.78 0.01
CA GLN A 108 -9.83 2.16 0.87
C GLN A 108 -10.30 3.59 0.60
N GLY A 109 -11.61 3.77 0.44
CA GLY A 109 -12.22 5.09 0.34
C GLY A 109 -12.42 5.73 1.72
N ALA A 110 -12.07 7.00 1.85
CA ALA A 110 -12.30 7.81 3.05
C ALA A 110 -12.74 9.24 2.70
N ASP A 111 -13.37 9.91 3.66
CA ASP A 111 -13.80 11.31 3.53
C ASP A 111 -12.61 12.26 3.74
N MET A 112 -11.83 12.47 2.67
CA MET A 112 -10.61 13.26 2.62
C MET A 112 -10.31 13.74 1.20
N ASP A 113 -9.37 14.67 1.04
CA ASP A 113 -8.99 15.28 -0.25
C ASP A 113 -7.55 14.98 -0.72
N PHE A 114 -6.84 14.11 0.01
CA PHE A 114 -5.50 13.62 -0.34
C PHE A 114 -5.43 12.10 -0.30
N TRP A 115 -4.35 11.54 -0.82
CA TRP A 115 -4.08 10.11 -0.81
C TRP A 115 -3.09 9.73 0.30
N ILE A 116 -3.19 8.52 0.79
CA ILE A 116 -2.15 7.89 1.63
C ILE A 116 -1.63 6.68 0.86
N LEU A 117 -0.33 6.70 0.54
CA LEU A 117 0.37 5.58 -0.06
C LEU A 117 1.01 4.75 1.05
N GLY A 118 0.27 3.74 1.51
CA GLY A 118 0.69 2.79 2.54
C GLY A 118 1.45 1.58 1.99
N ASP A 119 1.52 0.51 2.80
CA ASP A 119 2.33 -0.68 2.53
C ASP A 119 2.02 -1.34 1.17
N VAL A 120 0.76 -1.37 0.72
CA VAL A 120 0.41 -1.89 -0.61
C VAL A 120 1.19 -1.18 -1.72
N PHE A 121 1.47 0.11 -1.60
CA PHE A 121 2.33 0.83 -2.54
C PHE A 121 3.82 0.70 -2.15
N LEU A 122 4.15 0.99 -0.89
CA LEU A 122 5.54 1.12 -0.43
C LEU A 122 6.33 -0.20 -0.46
N SER A 123 5.67 -1.34 -0.34
CA SER A 123 6.32 -2.66 -0.44
C SER A 123 6.84 -2.98 -1.85
N ASN A 124 6.35 -2.26 -2.87
CA ASN A 124 6.72 -2.48 -4.27
C ASN A 124 7.79 -1.53 -4.79
N TYR A 125 8.15 -0.51 -4.00
CA TYR A 125 9.13 0.51 -4.37
C TYR A 125 10.03 0.88 -3.21
N TYR A 126 11.34 0.95 -3.45
CA TYR A 126 12.25 1.46 -2.44
C TYR A 126 11.91 2.93 -2.17
N THR A 127 11.63 3.23 -0.90
CA THR A 127 11.18 4.55 -0.46
C THR A 127 12.19 5.13 0.52
N ILE A 128 12.62 6.37 0.26
CA ILE A 128 13.59 7.10 1.08
C ILE A 128 12.91 8.34 1.64
N PHE A 129 12.90 8.46 2.96
CA PHE A 129 12.45 9.64 3.67
C PHE A 129 13.67 10.51 4.00
N HIS A 130 13.83 11.65 3.32
CA HIS A 130 15.05 12.47 3.41
C HIS A 130 14.76 13.84 4.03
N VAL A 131 15.01 13.96 5.34
CA VAL A 131 14.72 15.15 6.14
C VAL A 131 15.43 16.39 5.60
N GLU A 132 16.76 16.36 5.44
CA GLU A 132 17.52 17.56 5.01
C GLU A 132 17.15 18.07 3.62
N ARG A 133 16.68 17.17 2.74
CA ARG A 133 16.23 17.52 1.39
C ARG A 133 14.77 17.92 1.35
N GLN A 134 14.04 17.71 2.45
CA GLN A 134 12.59 17.87 2.53
C GLN A 134 11.92 17.16 1.34
N ALA A 135 12.23 15.88 1.16
CA ALA A 135 11.80 15.11 0.00
C ALA A 135 11.58 13.63 0.34
N VAL A 136 10.71 12.99 -0.44
CA VAL A 136 10.59 11.53 -0.53
C VAL A 136 11.25 11.06 -1.83
N GLY A 137 12.02 9.98 -1.76
CA GLY A 137 12.65 9.35 -2.92
C GLY A 137 12.01 8.00 -3.22
N PHE A 138 11.62 7.76 -4.48
CA PHE A 138 11.08 6.47 -4.91
C PHE A 138 11.96 5.82 -6.00
N ALA A 139 12.23 4.53 -5.87
CA ALA A 139 12.99 3.76 -6.86
C ALA A 139 12.41 2.35 -7.07
N ASP A 140 12.61 1.82 -8.28
CA ASP A 140 12.26 0.44 -8.62
C ASP A 140 13.08 -0.55 -7.79
N LEU A 141 12.44 -1.65 -7.36
CA LEU A 141 13.15 -2.74 -6.70
C LEU A 141 14.12 -3.43 -7.69
N PRO A 142 15.26 -3.96 -7.22
CA PRO A 142 16.16 -4.72 -8.08
C PRO A 142 15.43 -5.91 -8.73
N ALA A 143 15.69 -6.17 -10.01
CA ALA A 143 15.08 -7.28 -10.75
C ALA A 143 15.32 -8.66 -10.08
N SER A 144 16.41 -8.81 -9.31
CA SER A 144 16.70 -10.01 -8.53
C SER A 144 15.74 -10.25 -7.36
N MET A 145 15.09 -9.19 -6.84
CA MET A 145 14.14 -9.27 -5.74
C MET A 145 12.72 -9.59 -6.23
N VAL A 146 12.41 -9.30 -7.50
CA VAL A 146 11.11 -9.60 -8.12
C VAL A 146 10.90 -11.11 -8.35
N ASN A 147 12.01 -11.88 -8.44
CA ASN A 147 11.99 -13.33 -8.67
C ASN A 147 12.32 -14.17 -7.41
N LEU A 148 12.32 -13.57 -6.22
CA LEU A 148 12.45 -14.35 -4.99
C LEU A 148 11.13 -15.10 -4.72
N PRO A 149 11.17 -16.42 -4.45
CA PRO A 149 9.99 -17.13 -3.99
C PRO A 149 9.45 -16.45 -2.73
N THR A 150 8.19 -16.03 -2.76
CA THR A 150 7.48 -15.41 -1.63
C THR A 150 7.10 -16.41 -0.52
N THR A 151 7.69 -17.60 -0.51
CA THR A 151 7.57 -18.52 0.61
C THR A 151 8.42 -18.03 1.78
N PRO A 152 7.84 -17.76 2.96
CA PRO A 152 8.61 -17.63 4.18
C PRO A 152 9.45 -18.90 4.34
N LYS A 153 10.77 -18.75 4.41
CA LYS A 153 11.65 -19.84 4.83
C LYS A 153 11.21 -20.20 6.25
N THR A 154 10.46 -21.29 6.39
CA THR A 154 10.08 -21.82 7.70
C THR A 154 11.34 -22.40 8.32
N THR A 155 12.18 -21.56 8.91
CA THR A 155 13.09 -22.01 9.96
C THR A 155 12.20 -22.29 11.17
N THR A 156 11.90 -23.57 11.40
CA THR A 156 11.39 -24.06 12.68
C THR A 156 12.25 -23.49 13.81
N PRO A 157 11.69 -22.75 14.78
CA PRO A 157 12.43 -22.31 15.94
C PRO A 157 12.91 -23.54 16.72
N ASN A 158 14.21 -23.58 17.02
CA ASN A 158 14.77 -24.51 17.99
C ASN A 158 14.12 -24.20 19.35
N PRO A 159 13.55 -25.19 20.08
CA PRO A 159 12.76 -24.92 21.29
C PRO A 159 13.56 -24.43 22.50
N ASP A 160 14.82 -24.02 22.34
CA ASP A 160 15.74 -23.76 23.46
C ASP A 160 16.46 -22.41 23.40
N SER A 161 15.97 -21.43 22.63
CA SER A 161 16.48 -20.05 22.74
C SER A 161 15.63 -19.24 23.71
N SER A 162 16.12 -19.10 24.93
CA SER A 162 15.63 -18.13 25.91
C SER A 162 15.69 -16.71 25.33
N ILE A 163 14.58 -15.99 25.45
CA ILE A 163 14.45 -14.58 25.05
C ILE A 163 15.22 -13.75 26.07
N THR A 164 16.25 -13.03 25.62
CA THR A 164 16.73 -11.83 26.32
C THR A 164 16.16 -10.61 25.61
N ASP A 165 15.39 -9.80 26.34
CA ASP A 165 14.83 -8.55 25.84
C ASP A 165 15.96 -7.58 25.43
N ASN A 166 15.94 -7.13 24.18
CA ASN A 166 16.78 -6.04 23.70
C ASN A 166 15.97 -4.74 23.70
N PRO A 167 16.38 -3.66 24.40
CA PRO A 167 15.55 -2.50 24.66
C PRO A 167 15.36 -1.54 23.47
N ASN A 168 15.79 -1.89 22.25
CA ASN A 168 15.74 -1.00 21.08
C ASN A 168 14.72 -1.46 20.03
N GLY A 169 13.44 -1.37 20.40
CA GLY A 169 12.35 -0.86 19.54
C GLY A 169 12.17 -1.36 18.10
N ALA A 170 12.41 -2.64 17.78
CA ALA A 170 11.94 -3.24 16.53
C ALA A 170 11.17 -4.52 16.82
N SER A 171 9.83 -4.45 16.80
CA SER A 171 8.95 -5.61 16.97
C SER A 171 8.62 -6.21 15.61
N SER A 172 9.09 -7.44 15.37
CA SER A 172 8.53 -8.30 14.32
C SER A 172 7.27 -8.99 14.87
N VAL A 173 6.12 -8.71 14.26
CA VAL A 173 4.85 -9.35 14.63
C VAL A 173 4.74 -10.71 13.93
N ILE A 174 4.64 -11.79 14.71
CA ILE A 174 4.31 -13.14 14.22
C ILE A 174 2.79 -13.24 14.15
N TRP A 175 2.24 -13.37 12.94
CA TRP A 175 0.80 -13.56 12.71
C TRP A 175 0.42 -15.02 12.93
N SER A 176 -0.30 -15.33 14.01
CA SER A 176 -0.97 -16.62 14.17
C SER A 176 -2.42 -16.54 13.68
N SER A 177 -2.84 -17.60 13.01
CA SER A 177 -4.12 -17.75 12.34
C SER A 177 -5.24 -18.04 13.34
N SER A 178 -6.30 -17.22 13.34
CA SER A 178 -7.71 -17.62 13.45
C SER A 178 -8.63 -16.40 13.62
N THR A 179 -9.81 -16.49 13.02
CA THR A 179 -10.93 -15.54 13.04
C THR A 179 -10.75 -14.21 12.30
N LEU A 180 -11.60 -14.08 11.28
CA LEU A 180 -12.06 -12.94 10.50
C LEU A 180 -12.04 -11.57 11.24
N LEU A 181 -10.83 -11.07 11.49
CA LEU A 181 -10.46 -9.72 11.92
C LEU A 181 -8.95 -9.69 11.73
N VAL A 182 -8.50 -9.80 10.48
CA VAL A 182 -7.14 -9.38 10.15
C VAL A 182 -7.17 -7.89 10.38
N ALA A 183 -6.57 -7.46 11.49
CA ALA A 183 -6.35 -6.06 11.79
C ALA A 183 -5.70 -5.44 10.55
N ILE A 184 -6.49 -4.74 9.76
CA ILE A 184 -5.98 -3.60 9.02
C ILE A 184 -5.37 -2.76 10.13
N ALA A 185 -4.04 -2.68 10.17
CA ALA A 185 -3.41 -1.70 11.02
C ALA A 185 -3.81 -0.35 10.43
N ILE A 186 -4.97 0.15 10.87
CA ILE A 186 -5.26 1.57 10.84
C ILE A 186 -4.28 2.11 11.89
N ALA A 187 -3.11 2.60 11.48
CA ALA A 187 -2.48 3.63 12.29
C ALA A 187 -3.42 4.82 12.22
N SER A 188 -4.44 4.81 13.08
CA SER A 188 -5.17 6.00 13.45
C SER A 188 -4.20 6.84 14.27
N PHE A 189 -3.24 7.47 13.61
CA PHE A 189 -2.96 8.84 13.97
C PHE A 189 -4.27 9.56 13.68
N GLN A 190 -4.98 9.97 14.74
CA GLN A 190 -5.98 10.99 14.56
C GLN A 190 -5.28 12.17 13.91
N LEU A 191 -5.48 12.32 12.60
CA LEU A 191 -5.30 13.59 11.92
C LEU A 191 -6.43 14.47 12.46
N SER A 192 -6.18 15.09 13.61
CA SER A 192 -6.98 16.23 14.04
C SER A 192 -6.69 17.36 13.06
N PHE A 193 -7.54 17.48 12.04
CA PHE A 193 -7.68 18.67 11.20
C PHE A 193 -8.20 19.85 12.03
#